data_AF-B8FBM8-F1
#
_entry.id   AF-B8FBM8-F1
#
_cell.length_a   1.000
_cell.length_b   1.000
_cell.length_c   1.000
_cell.angle_alpha   90.00
_cell.angle_beta   90.00
_cell.angle_gamma   90.00
#
_symmetry.space_group_name_H-M   'P 1'
#
loop_
_entity.id
_entity.type
_entity.pdbx_description
1 polymer ?
#
loop_
_entity_poly.entity_id
_entity_poly.type
_entity_poly.pdbx_seq_one_letter_code
_entity_poly.pdbx_strand_id
1 'polypeptide(L)'
;MAGDKPKSAKASLWVRAAHVFGGLVLIALAFGWWWGIQMAQADSAGLPFWTKTPCRVVQSSGRAVPKGYKFLVQYEYEVNGEAFTSKRHRLNPIVFYSAQEAMELAREFSAGADSFCYVDPSNPTKAVLETDKYSFWFLYPICLAFLFAAASGFRKAWLGLPLEYRIGDYALLERLAIACLMAALLSGGLAYGRIPALWSAYANAPSEGWEKTECTVALSRVLTKHSGRRDLYKADVLYSYFYNGKQYWSNAYKYDQKPSIESGSQEAIIAKYPRGARTVCFVNPRKPGLAVLKTGYSPDMSRALSSLLIIIPGLCGILLAFWPGIGISDWIVNYPDSKRKKTHRPKSKTMLIKPVIPRTRESSLQNRRKNRNERRPNRRAAGFDGNRIQPGVDCLVLRTRTSGVGQSLGALLLNLAMTAAAFFIITDSPGAEAVLLFLIYAPVGLTVLFKSRPFFLAAFNPRVTATIHASSLHLGDNVKLTWEAKGNLGKAQGLAFILAGEEKVIYKLGKRNLSGRHVFYTEEQFQTSAPSLMRKGEIKLHIPLETMHSLETSISSPGEKKKYFVNWKLRVHLAMEGRNNTRNEYPLDIQPLQS
;
A
#
# COMPACT_ATOMS: atom_id res chain seq x y z
N MET A 1 17.32 55.58 -5.52
CA MET A 1 16.40 54.51 -5.96
C MET A 1 16.90 53.19 -5.41
N ALA A 2 16.23 52.67 -4.38
CA ALA A 2 16.58 51.41 -3.72
C ALA A 2 16.17 50.22 -4.61
N GLY A 3 17.13 49.35 -4.93
CA GLY A 3 16.92 48.16 -5.74
C GLY A 3 16.18 47.07 -4.96
N ASP A 4 15.00 46.73 -5.44
CA ASP A 4 14.13 45.68 -4.89
C ASP A 4 14.80 44.31 -5.14
N LYS A 5 15.29 43.67 -4.07
CA LYS A 5 15.88 42.32 -4.16
C LYS A 5 14.79 41.28 -4.47
N PRO A 6 15.05 40.30 -5.34
CA PRO A 6 14.03 39.36 -5.81
C PRO A 6 13.49 38.49 -4.68
N LYS A 7 12.16 38.48 -4.52
CA LYS A 7 11.37 37.71 -3.54
C LYS A 7 11.54 36.17 -3.62
N SER A 8 12.29 35.65 -4.60
CA SER A 8 12.46 34.20 -4.83
C SER A 8 13.37 33.50 -3.82
N ALA A 9 14.30 34.21 -3.16
CA ALA A 9 15.22 33.60 -2.21
C ALA A 9 14.53 33.11 -0.91
N LYS A 10 13.55 33.88 -0.41
CA LYS A 10 12.84 33.56 0.85
C LYS A 10 11.98 32.29 0.75
N ALA A 11 11.38 32.03 -0.43
CA ALA A 11 10.58 30.82 -0.66
C ALA A 11 11.41 29.53 -0.55
N SER A 12 12.70 29.56 -0.94
CA SER A 12 13.59 28.39 -0.86
C SER A 12 14.03 28.06 0.57
N LEU A 13 14.11 29.06 1.45
CA LEU A 13 14.52 28.88 2.85
C LEU A 13 13.44 28.16 3.65
N TRP A 14 12.17 28.56 3.50
CA TRP A 14 11.03 27.93 4.17
C TRP A 14 10.83 26.47 3.76
N VAL A 15 11.05 26.16 2.47
CA VAL A 15 10.98 24.78 1.98
C VAL A 15 12.08 23.91 2.60
N ARG A 16 13.31 24.42 2.71
CA ARG A 16 14.42 23.69 3.38
C ARG A 16 14.13 23.50 4.86
N ALA A 17 13.65 24.53 5.56
CA ALA A 17 13.26 24.45 6.96
C ALA A 17 12.17 23.39 7.19
N ALA A 18 11.16 23.33 6.32
CA ALA A 18 10.10 22.33 6.40
C ALA A 18 10.61 20.88 6.20
N HIS A 19 11.56 20.66 5.29
CA HIS A 19 12.16 19.33 5.08
C HIS A 19 13.04 18.89 6.24
N VAL A 20 13.82 19.82 6.82
CA VAL A 20 14.63 19.55 8.02
C VAL A 20 13.72 19.23 9.21
N PHE A 21 12.67 20.03 9.41
CA PHE A 21 11.70 19.80 10.48
C PHE A 21 10.99 18.45 10.31
N GLY A 22 10.50 18.13 9.12
CA GLY A 22 9.89 16.83 8.83
C GLY A 22 10.85 15.65 9.05
N GLY A 23 12.12 15.81 8.68
CA GLY A 23 13.17 14.81 8.95
C GLY A 23 13.41 14.60 10.44
N LEU A 24 13.49 15.67 11.24
CA LEU A 24 13.65 15.61 12.70
C LEU A 24 12.45 14.92 13.38
N VAL A 25 11.22 15.22 12.95
CA VAL A 25 10.01 14.56 13.47
C VAL A 25 10.06 13.05 13.21
N LEU A 26 10.47 12.62 12.00
CA LEU A 26 10.58 11.20 11.67
C LEU A 26 11.68 10.49 12.47
N ILE A 27 12.80 11.15 12.76
CA ILE A 27 13.84 10.61 13.65
C ILE A 27 13.31 10.48 15.08
N ALA A 28 12.59 11.49 15.59
CA ALA A 28 11.99 11.44 16.92
C ALA A 28 10.96 10.30 17.03
N LEU A 29 10.16 10.07 16.00
CA LEU A 29 9.24 8.93 15.92
C LEU A 29 9.98 7.59 15.87
N ALA A 30 11.04 7.47 15.07
CA ALA A 30 11.87 6.27 15.03
C ALA A 30 12.51 5.96 16.40
N PHE A 31 13.02 6.99 17.08
CA PHE A 31 13.61 6.86 18.40
C PHE A 31 12.58 6.51 19.46
N GLY A 32 11.43 7.19 19.48
CA GLY A 32 10.34 6.86 20.41
C GLY A 32 9.82 5.44 20.21
N TRP A 33 9.73 4.98 18.96
CA TRP A 33 9.34 3.61 18.63
C TRP A 33 10.39 2.59 19.07
N TRP A 34 11.67 2.84 18.79
CA TRP A 34 12.78 2.01 19.27
C TRP A 34 12.82 1.94 20.80
N TRP A 35 12.70 3.08 21.47
CA TRP A 35 12.66 3.18 22.93
C TRP A 35 11.48 2.41 23.52
N GLY A 36 10.30 2.46 22.89
CA GLY A 36 9.13 1.66 23.27
C GLY A 36 9.38 0.16 23.18
N ILE A 37 10.09 -0.31 22.13
CA ILE A 37 10.51 -1.72 22.01
C ILE A 37 11.47 -2.09 23.13
N GLN A 38 12.47 -1.23 23.41
CA GLN A 38 13.43 -1.48 24.48
C GLN A 38 12.75 -1.51 25.85
N MET A 39 11.80 -0.61 26.12
CA MET A 39 11.01 -0.59 27.36
C MET A 39 10.14 -1.85 27.50
N ALA A 40 9.48 -2.29 26.41
CA ALA A 40 8.72 -3.53 26.41
C ALA A 40 9.60 -4.78 26.61
N GLN A 41 10.87 -4.72 26.24
CA GLN A 41 11.86 -5.78 26.47
C GLN A 41 12.59 -5.65 27.81
N ALA A 42 12.66 -4.45 28.40
CA ALA A 42 13.38 -4.17 29.65
C ALA A 42 12.80 -4.97 30.82
N ASP A 43 11.47 -5.13 30.86
CA ASP A 43 10.78 -5.99 31.83
C ASP A 43 11.17 -7.48 31.70
N SER A 44 11.79 -7.87 30.58
CA SER A 44 12.25 -9.22 30.25
C SER A 44 13.78 -9.35 30.15
N ALA A 45 14.54 -8.27 30.37
CA ALA A 45 15.95 -8.13 29.96
C ALA A 45 16.94 -9.07 30.66
N GLY A 46 16.52 -9.78 31.72
CA GLY A 46 17.34 -10.82 32.36
C GLY A 46 17.16 -12.23 31.80
N LEU A 47 16.01 -12.53 31.16
CA LEU A 47 15.62 -13.90 30.80
C LEU A 47 16.53 -14.65 29.81
N PRO A 48 17.21 -14.01 28.84
CA PRO A 48 18.08 -14.73 27.90
C PRO A 48 19.30 -15.38 28.58
N PHE A 49 19.66 -14.90 29.76
CA PHE A 49 20.84 -15.33 30.52
C PHE A 49 20.48 -16.24 31.70
N TRP A 50 19.21 -16.60 31.87
CA TRP A 50 18.79 -17.48 32.96
C TRP A 50 19.13 -18.93 32.63
N THR A 51 19.73 -19.63 33.60
CA THR A 51 20.18 -21.00 33.44
C THR A 51 18.97 -21.92 33.47
N LYS A 52 18.86 -22.79 32.46
CA LYS A 52 17.83 -23.83 32.41
C LYS A 52 18.24 -24.97 33.36
N THR A 53 17.48 -25.15 34.44
CA THR A 53 17.77 -26.09 35.52
C THR A 53 16.61 -27.08 35.68
N PRO A 54 16.86 -28.39 35.83
CA PRO A 54 15.83 -29.36 36.19
C PRO A 54 15.12 -28.95 37.49
N CYS A 55 13.80 -29.09 37.54
CA CYS A 55 13.03 -28.81 38.74
C CYS A 55 11.89 -29.80 38.90
N ARG A 56 11.42 -29.96 40.13
CA ARG A 56 10.29 -30.82 40.47
C ARG A 56 9.13 -30.01 41.00
N VAL A 57 7.95 -30.19 40.42
CA VAL A 57 6.75 -29.50 40.88
C VAL A 57 6.26 -30.14 42.17
N VAL A 58 6.26 -29.39 43.27
CA VAL A 58 5.78 -29.85 44.58
C VAL A 58 4.27 -29.72 44.67
N GLN A 59 3.73 -28.59 44.22
CA GLN A 59 2.30 -28.30 44.28
C GLN A 59 1.88 -27.42 43.12
N SER A 60 0.67 -27.66 42.58
CA SER A 60 0.09 -26.80 41.56
C SER A 60 -1.44 -26.75 41.68
N SER A 61 -2.05 -25.59 41.40
CA SER A 61 -3.50 -25.43 41.38
C SER A 61 -3.93 -24.19 40.60
N GLY A 62 -5.07 -24.28 39.92
CA GLY A 62 -5.79 -23.11 39.41
C GLY A 62 -6.82 -22.64 40.43
N ARG A 63 -6.73 -21.39 40.90
CA ARG A 63 -7.63 -20.86 41.94
C ARG A 63 -8.32 -19.58 41.52
N ALA A 64 -9.61 -19.48 41.84
CA ALA A 64 -10.36 -18.23 41.70
C ALA A 64 -9.82 -17.19 42.70
N VAL A 65 -9.58 -15.98 42.20
CA VAL A 65 -9.16 -14.78 42.96
C VAL A 65 -10.11 -13.63 42.65
N PRO A 66 -10.18 -12.54 43.44
CA PRO A 66 -11.18 -11.48 43.24
C PRO A 66 -11.23 -10.88 41.82
N LYS A 67 -10.07 -10.80 41.14
CA LYS A 67 -9.95 -10.24 39.78
C LYS A 67 -9.92 -11.29 38.64
N GLY A 68 -10.21 -12.56 38.93
CA GLY A 68 -10.18 -13.63 37.92
C GLY A 68 -9.66 -14.95 38.48
N TYR A 69 -8.67 -15.55 37.81
CA TYR A 69 -8.08 -16.85 38.16
C TYR A 69 -6.55 -16.74 38.17
N LYS A 70 -5.90 -17.38 39.14
CA LYS A 70 -4.43 -17.48 39.18
C LYS A 70 -4.02 -18.95 39.10
N PHE A 71 -2.97 -19.19 38.33
CA PHE A 71 -2.19 -20.41 38.42
C PHE A 71 -1.20 -20.26 39.58
N LEU A 72 -1.35 -21.10 40.60
CA LEU A 72 -0.46 -21.19 41.74
C LEU A 72 0.39 -22.43 41.58
N VAL A 73 1.71 -22.27 41.69
CA VAL A 73 2.67 -23.37 41.59
C VAL A 73 3.73 -23.21 42.67
N GLN A 74 4.28 -24.32 43.13
CA GLN A 74 5.48 -24.38 43.94
C GLN A 74 6.32 -25.53 43.40
N TYR A 75 7.60 -25.26 43.18
CA TYR A 75 8.54 -26.24 42.67
C TYR A 75 9.90 -26.05 43.35
N GLU A 76 10.65 -27.14 43.40
CA GLU A 76 11.98 -27.23 43.99
C GLU A 76 13.01 -27.47 42.89
N TYR A 77 14.20 -26.91 43.07
CA TYR A 77 15.31 -27.03 42.13
C TYR A 77 16.63 -26.88 42.88
N GLU A 78 17.72 -27.38 42.29
CA GLU A 78 19.03 -27.39 42.91
C GLU A 78 20.01 -26.54 42.11
N VAL A 79 20.81 -25.73 42.79
CA VAL A 79 21.89 -24.95 42.19
C VAL A 79 23.14 -25.10 43.05
N ASN A 80 24.22 -25.61 42.47
CA ASN A 80 25.51 -25.81 43.16
C ASN A 80 25.42 -26.63 44.47
N GLY A 81 24.55 -27.64 44.54
CA GLY A 81 24.40 -28.48 45.75
C GLY A 81 23.41 -27.95 46.79
N GLU A 82 22.83 -26.76 46.57
CA GLU A 82 21.86 -26.15 47.48
C GLU A 82 20.45 -26.19 46.88
N ALA A 83 19.47 -26.57 47.71
CA ALA A 83 18.07 -26.69 47.31
C ALA A 83 17.33 -25.35 47.47
N PHE A 84 16.65 -24.93 46.41
CA PHE A 84 15.84 -23.73 46.34
C PHE A 84 14.40 -24.06 46.00
N THR A 85 13.48 -23.15 46.34
CA THR A 85 12.08 -23.25 45.93
C THR A 85 11.61 -21.95 45.29
N SER A 86 10.70 -22.05 44.34
CA SER A 86 10.04 -20.90 43.73
C SER A 86 8.55 -21.16 43.54
N LYS A 87 7.80 -20.07 43.50
CA LYS A 87 6.34 -20.05 43.29
C LYS A 87 5.93 -19.32 42.01
N ARG A 88 6.89 -18.97 41.16
CA ARG A 88 6.66 -18.13 39.98
C ARG A 88 6.53 -18.98 38.72
N HIS A 89 5.39 -18.90 38.06
CA HIS A 89 5.25 -19.44 36.70
C HIS A 89 6.03 -18.59 35.69
N ARG A 90 5.93 -17.26 35.80
CA ARG A 90 6.60 -16.23 34.99
C ARG A 90 7.07 -15.08 35.87
N LEU A 91 7.88 -14.17 35.33
CA LEU A 91 8.39 -13.00 36.07
C LEU A 91 7.24 -12.13 36.61
N ASN A 92 6.28 -11.84 35.74
CA ASN A 92 5.10 -11.07 36.07
C ASN A 92 3.93 -12.03 36.36
N PRO A 93 3.31 -11.96 37.57
CA PRO A 93 2.16 -12.79 37.89
C PRO A 93 0.99 -12.51 36.93
N ILE A 94 0.46 -13.56 36.29
CA ILE A 94 -0.68 -13.44 35.38
C ILE A 94 -1.98 -13.78 36.12
N VAL A 95 -2.97 -12.90 35.99
CA VAL A 95 -4.36 -13.20 36.36
C VAL A 95 -5.13 -13.47 35.08
N PHE A 96 -5.62 -14.69 34.95
CA PHE A 96 -6.40 -15.14 33.81
C PHE A 96 -7.88 -14.75 34.00
N TYR A 97 -8.55 -14.37 32.92
CA TYR A 97 -10.01 -14.22 32.90
C TYR A 97 -10.72 -15.55 32.67
N SER A 98 -9.97 -16.56 32.24
CA SER A 98 -10.44 -17.92 31.97
C SER A 98 -10.00 -18.86 33.08
N ALA A 99 -10.95 -19.57 33.69
CA ALA A 99 -10.66 -20.65 34.61
C ALA A 99 -9.90 -21.79 33.91
N GLN A 100 -10.25 -22.04 32.64
CA GLN A 100 -9.64 -23.09 31.83
C GLN A 100 -8.12 -22.89 31.72
N GLU A 101 -7.64 -21.67 31.46
CA GLU A 101 -6.21 -21.37 31.30
C GLU A 101 -5.43 -21.67 32.59
N ALA A 102 -5.91 -21.20 33.74
CA ALA A 102 -5.24 -21.43 35.01
C ALA A 102 -5.23 -22.92 35.42
N MET A 103 -6.29 -23.66 35.09
CA MET A 103 -6.42 -25.08 35.43
C MET A 103 -5.73 -26.01 34.44
N GLU A 104 -5.60 -25.62 33.17
CA GLU A 104 -4.78 -26.32 32.18
C GLU A 104 -3.31 -26.26 32.57
N LEU A 105 -2.80 -25.09 32.98
CA LEU A 105 -1.45 -24.96 33.53
C LEU A 105 -1.24 -25.85 34.77
N ALA A 106 -2.23 -25.95 35.66
CA ALA A 106 -2.14 -26.85 36.82
C ALA A 106 -2.12 -28.33 36.45
N ARG A 107 -2.73 -28.73 35.32
CA ARG A 107 -2.61 -30.09 34.79
C ARG A 107 -1.29 -30.34 34.09
N GLU A 108 -0.79 -29.34 33.35
CA GLU A 108 0.49 -29.41 32.66
C GLU A 108 1.65 -29.53 33.66
N PHE A 109 1.63 -28.70 34.69
CA PHE A 109 2.57 -28.74 35.81
C PHE A 109 1.95 -29.48 36.99
N SER A 110 1.53 -30.74 36.83
CA SER A 110 0.93 -31.51 37.93
C SER A 110 1.92 -31.74 39.08
N ALA A 111 1.43 -31.78 40.32
CA ALA A 111 2.26 -32.11 41.47
C ALA A 111 3.00 -33.45 41.27
N GLY A 112 4.29 -33.47 41.58
CA GLY A 112 5.21 -34.58 41.36
C GLY A 112 5.87 -34.63 39.97
N ALA A 113 5.43 -33.80 39.01
CA ALA A 113 6.01 -33.79 37.66
C ALA A 113 7.40 -33.16 37.63
N ASP A 114 8.30 -33.79 36.87
CA ASP A 114 9.59 -33.22 36.54
C ASP A 114 9.45 -32.23 35.38
N SER A 115 10.13 -31.09 35.50
CA SER A 115 10.08 -30.00 34.54
C SER A 115 11.44 -29.28 34.47
N PHE A 116 11.48 -28.17 33.74
CA PHE A 116 12.62 -27.26 33.75
C PHE A 116 12.17 -25.89 34.24
N CYS A 117 12.97 -25.31 35.13
CA CYS A 117 12.87 -23.90 35.46
C CYS A 117 14.06 -23.12 34.92
N TYR A 118 13.89 -21.83 34.80
CA TYR A 118 14.93 -20.88 34.46
C TYR A 118 15.30 -20.16 35.74
N VAL A 119 16.57 -20.22 36.13
CA VAL A 119 17.10 -19.64 37.36
C VAL A 119 18.02 -18.48 37.02
N ASP A 120 17.88 -17.37 37.74
CA ASP A 120 18.78 -16.23 37.64
C ASP A 120 20.17 -16.61 38.17
N PRO A 121 21.23 -16.66 37.33
CA PRO A 121 22.57 -17.05 37.77
C PRO A 121 23.18 -16.06 38.77
N SER A 122 22.72 -14.80 38.78
CA SER A 122 23.16 -13.80 39.76
C SER A 122 22.41 -13.88 41.09
N ASN A 123 21.25 -14.55 41.11
CA ASN A 123 20.42 -14.70 42.29
C ASN A 123 19.55 -15.98 42.24
N PRO A 124 20.07 -17.13 42.72
CA PRO A 124 19.39 -18.43 42.65
C PRO A 124 18.01 -18.49 43.31
N THR A 125 17.65 -17.53 44.19
CA THR A 125 16.30 -17.43 44.79
C THR A 125 15.23 -16.99 43.80
N LYS A 126 15.62 -16.53 42.60
CA LYS A 126 14.72 -16.16 41.52
C LYS A 126 14.74 -17.24 40.44
N ALA A 127 13.64 -17.98 40.36
CA ALA A 127 13.39 -18.88 39.23
C ALA A 127 11.97 -18.69 38.69
N VAL A 128 11.77 -19.04 37.41
CA VAL A 128 10.46 -19.10 36.73
C VAL A 128 10.33 -20.39 35.90
N LEU A 129 9.13 -20.92 35.69
CA LEU A 129 8.92 -22.10 34.84
C LEU A 129 8.93 -21.77 33.34
N GLU A 130 8.43 -20.59 32.97
CA GLU A 130 8.32 -20.16 31.58
C GLU A 130 8.94 -18.77 31.39
N THR A 131 9.69 -18.61 30.30
CA THR A 131 10.24 -17.31 29.89
C THR A 131 9.27 -16.63 28.91
N ASP A 132 8.96 -15.36 29.16
CA ASP A 132 8.13 -14.56 28.26
C ASP A 132 8.92 -14.27 26.96
N LYS A 133 8.65 -15.02 25.89
CA LYS A 133 9.29 -14.82 24.58
C LYS A 133 8.55 -13.75 23.77
N TYR A 134 8.66 -12.49 24.16
CA TYR A 134 8.18 -11.40 23.30
C TYR A 134 9.22 -11.06 22.22
N SER A 135 9.09 -11.71 21.07
CA SER A 135 9.90 -11.42 19.89
C SER A 135 9.32 -10.23 19.13
N PHE A 136 9.71 -9.00 19.51
CA PHE A 136 9.33 -7.77 18.80
C PHE A 136 10.17 -7.49 17.56
N TRP A 137 10.96 -8.46 17.08
CA TRP A 137 11.89 -8.28 15.97
C TRP A 137 11.21 -7.81 14.67
N PHE A 138 9.94 -8.15 14.48
CA PHE A 138 9.13 -7.72 13.35
C PHE A 138 8.77 -6.22 13.37
N LEU A 139 9.02 -5.49 14.46
CA LEU A 139 8.75 -4.05 14.59
C LEU A 139 9.94 -3.15 14.19
N TYR A 140 11.17 -3.67 14.14
CA TYR A 140 12.35 -2.90 13.69
C TYR A 140 12.31 -2.38 12.24
N PRO A 141 11.66 -3.06 11.27
CA PRO A 141 11.50 -2.53 9.91
C PRO A 141 10.78 -1.17 9.87
N ILE A 142 9.89 -0.90 10.84
CA ILE A 142 9.17 0.38 10.95
C ILE A 142 10.15 1.51 11.34
N CYS A 143 11.06 1.26 12.29
CA CYS A 143 12.13 2.21 12.63
C CYS A 143 13.02 2.51 11.43
N LEU A 144 13.43 1.47 10.69
CA LEU A 144 14.23 1.63 9.48
C LEU A 144 13.50 2.47 8.42
N ALA A 145 12.20 2.24 8.20
CA ALA A 145 11.41 3.02 7.26
C ALA A 145 11.37 4.52 7.61
N PHE A 146 11.19 4.86 8.89
CA PHE A 146 11.24 6.26 9.34
C PHE A 146 12.63 6.88 9.17
N LEU A 147 13.70 6.13 9.48
CA LEU A 147 15.08 6.60 9.29
C LEU A 147 15.42 6.81 7.81
N PHE A 148 14.98 5.92 6.92
CA PHE A 148 15.14 6.10 5.47
C PHE A 148 14.37 7.32 4.96
N ALA A 149 13.13 7.52 5.42
CA ALA A 149 12.34 8.68 5.08
C ALA A 149 13.01 9.98 5.57
N ALA A 150 13.51 10.00 6.81
CA ALA A 150 14.24 11.12 7.38
C ALA A 150 15.54 11.41 6.61
N ALA A 151 16.37 10.41 6.36
CA ALA A 151 17.62 10.53 5.59
C ALA A 151 17.36 11.07 4.18
N SER A 152 16.25 10.67 3.55
CA SER A 152 15.84 11.20 2.25
C SER A 152 15.47 12.70 2.34
N GLY A 153 14.85 13.15 3.42
CA GLY A 153 14.52 14.55 3.70
C GLY A 153 15.76 15.40 3.97
N PHE A 154 16.68 14.92 4.81
CA PHE A 154 17.94 15.60 5.12
C PHE A 154 18.86 15.72 3.90
N ARG A 155 19.02 14.65 3.13
CA ARG A 155 19.78 14.67 1.88
C ARG A 155 19.26 15.74 0.91
N LYS A 156 17.94 15.94 0.85
CA LYS A 156 17.29 16.98 0.03
C LYS A 156 17.55 18.39 0.55
N ALA A 157 17.55 18.59 1.87
CA ALA A 157 17.80 19.90 2.48
C ALA A 157 19.28 20.32 2.39
N TRP A 158 20.22 19.38 2.60
CA TRP A 158 21.65 19.68 2.78
C TRP A 158 22.44 19.79 1.47
N LEU A 159 22.14 18.97 0.46
CA LEU A 159 22.86 19.02 -0.82
C LEU A 159 22.40 20.17 -1.74
N GLY A 160 21.42 20.99 -1.31
CA GLY A 160 20.93 22.12 -2.09
C GLY A 160 20.48 21.75 -3.50
N LEU A 161 20.16 20.47 -3.74
CA LEU A 161 19.81 19.95 -5.06
C LEU A 161 18.55 20.68 -5.54
N PRO A 162 18.62 21.44 -6.66
CA PRO A 162 17.42 22.03 -7.22
C PRO A 162 16.47 20.93 -7.66
N LEU A 163 15.17 21.23 -7.59
CA LEU A 163 14.05 20.40 -8.05
C LEU A 163 14.09 20.16 -9.58
N GLU A 164 15.18 19.61 -10.11
CA GLU A 164 15.30 19.09 -11.48
C GLU A 164 15.71 17.63 -11.38
N TYR A 165 14.69 16.84 -11.13
CA TYR A 165 14.75 15.51 -10.55
C TYR A 165 14.26 14.54 -11.65
N ARG A 166 14.95 13.41 -11.87
CA ARG A 166 14.93 12.60 -13.11
C ARG A 166 13.74 11.65 -13.18
N ILE A 167 12.73 11.93 -14.03
CA ILE A 167 11.35 11.33 -14.02
C ILE A 167 11.32 9.79 -13.95
N GLY A 168 12.39 9.09 -14.33
CA GLY A 168 12.51 7.63 -14.22
C GLY A 168 12.80 7.08 -12.81
N ASP A 169 13.47 7.82 -11.92
CA ASP A 169 13.86 7.32 -10.59
C ASP A 169 12.70 7.43 -9.55
N TYR A 170 11.66 8.20 -9.89
CA TYR A 170 10.44 8.38 -9.09
C TYR A 170 9.56 7.14 -9.12
N ALA A 171 9.45 6.48 -10.29
CA ALA A 171 8.56 5.34 -10.42
C ALA A 171 8.96 4.23 -9.45
N LEU A 172 10.27 3.99 -9.25
CA LEU A 172 10.72 2.97 -8.31
C LEU A 172 10.55 3.41 -6.86
N LEU A 173 10.92 4.65 -6.49
CA LEU A 173 10.79 5.16 -5.13
C LEU A 173 9.33 5.35 -4.70
N GLU A 174 8.44 5.78 -5.58
CA GLU A 174 6.99 5.86 -5.35
C GLU A 174 6.37 4.47 -5.27
N ARG A 175 6.74 3.53 -6.16
CA ARG A 175 6.29 2.14 -6.07
C ARG A 175 6.74 1.49 -4.77
N LEU A 176 7.97 1.75 -4.33
CA LEU A 176 8.48 1.28 -3.04
C LEU A 176 7.76 1.96 -1.88
N ALA A 177 7.49 3.27 -1.93
CA ALA A 177 6.75 3.97 -0.88
C ALA A 177 5.30 3.48 -0.77
N ILE A 178 4.61 3.31 -1.90
CA ILE A 178 3.26 2.74 -1.98
C ILE A 178 3.29 1.27 -1.52
N ALA A 179 4.26 0.47 -1.96
CA ALA A 179 4.40 -0.91 -1.51
C ALA A 179 4.68 -1.01 -0.01
N CYS A 180 5.52 -0.13 0.56
CA CYS A 180 5.77 -0.06 1.99
C CYS A 180 4.52 0.35 2.78
N LEU A 181 3.76 1.33 2.29
CA LEU A 181 2.50 1.75 2.92
C LEU A 181 1.43 0.65 2.84
N MET A 182 1.33 -0.03 1.70
CA MET A 182 0.41 -1.16 1.51
C MET A 182 0.85 -2.39 2.30
N ALA A 183 2.16 -2.63 2.46
CA ALA A 183 2.71 -3.66 3.34
C ALA A 183 2.47 -3.35 4.81
N ALA A 184 2.50 -2.07 5.21
CA ALA A 184 2.13 -1.64 6.55
C ALA A 184 0.62 -1.80 6.82
N LEU A 185 -0.24 -1.55 5.83
CA LEU A 185 -1.68 -1.84 5.93
C LEU A 185 -1.96 -3.34 5.96
N LEU A 186 -1.25 -4.14 5.17
CA LEU A 186 -1.34 -5.59 5.18
C LEU A 186 -0.90 -6.14 6.55
N SER A 187 0.28 -5.72 7.05
CA SER A 187 0.78 -6.17 8.36
C SER A 187 -0.10 -5.68 9.50
N GLY A 188 -0.62 -4.46 9.43
CA GLY A 188 -1.62 -3.92 10.34
C GLY A 188 -2.92 -4.73 10.32
N GLY A 189 -3.42 -5.09 9.14
CA GLY A 189 -4.60 -5.94 8.97
C GLY A 189 -4.41 -7.37 9.48
N LEU A 190 -3.23 -7.96 9.25
CA LEU A 190 -2.86 -9.29 9.79
C LEU A 190 -2.72 -9.26 11.32
N ALA A 191 -2.10 -8.20 11.87
CA ALA A 191 -1.91 -8.02 13.31
C ALA A 191 -3.24 -7.69 14.03
N TYR A 192 -4.06 -6.83 13.43
CA TYR A 192 -5.37 -6.44 13.96
C TYR A 192 -6.40 -7.57 13.84
N GLY A 193 -6.43 -8.23 12.68
CA GLY A 193 -7.45 -9.23 12.37
C GLY A 193 -7.33 -10.53 13.16
N ARG A 194 -6.30 -10.66 14.00
CA ARG A 194 -6.01 -11.87 14.78
C ARG A 194 -6.33 -13.13 13.97
N ILE A 195 -5.84 -13.24 12.73
CA ILE A 195 -6.22 -14.34 11.83
C ILE A 195 -6.07 -15.74 12.48
N PRO A 196 -5.08 -16.00 13.35
CA PRO A 196 -5.06 -17.24 14.13
C PRO A 196 -6.21 -17.36 15.14
N ALA A 197 -6.63 -16.27 15.78
CA ALA A 197 -7.83 -16.24 16.62
C ALA A 197 -9.12 -16.35 15.82
N LEU A 198 -9.09 -15.98 14.55
CA LEU A 198 -10.17 -16.09 13.57
C LEU A 198 -10.37 -17.55 13.16
N TRP A 199 -9.28 -18.25 12.83
CA TRP A 199 -9.26 -19.70 12.65
C TRP A 199 -9.65 -20.43 13.94
N SER A 200 -9.13 -20.00 15.10
CA SER A 200 -9.53 -20.54 16.40
C SER A 200 -11.00 -20.29 16.70
N ALA A 201 -11.54 -19.11 16.39
CA ALA A 201 -12.95 -18.77 16.58
C ALA A 201 -13.85 -19.51 15.62
N TYR A 202 -13.41 -19.82 14.39
CA TYR A 202 -14.14 -20.69 13.46
C TYR A 202 -14.09 -22.15 13.88
N ALA A 203 -12.89 -22.67 14.21
CA ALA A 203 -12.68 -24.06 14.64
C ALA A 203 -13.35 -24.36 15.99
N ASN A 204 -13.52 -23.35 16.84
CA ASN A 204 -14.19 -23.41 18.14
C ASN A 204 -15.51 -22.61 18.14
N ALA A 205 -16.04 -22.25 16.97
CA ALA A 205 -17.35 -21.61 16.91
C ALA A 205 -18.35 -22.60 17.52
N PRO A 206 -19.22 -22.16 18.44
CA PRO A 206 -20.30 -22.99 18.95
C PRO A 206 -21.24 -23.29 17.78
N SER A 207 -20.98 -24.39 17.10
CA SER A 207 -21.82 -24.98 16.07
C SER A 207 -22.75 -26.00 16.71
N GLU A 208 -23.79 -26.40 15.99
CA GLU A 208 -24.78 -27.41 16.38
C GLU A 208 -24.19 -28.78 16.80
N GLY A 209 -22.86 -28.97 16.67
CA GLY A 209 -22.14 -30.19 17.04
C GLY A 209 -21.44 -30.20 18.41
N TRP A 210 -21.63 -29.19 19.27
CA TRP A 210 -21.12 -29.28 20.66
C TRP A 210 -22.01 -30.18 21.51
N GLU A 211 -21.41 -31.08 22.28
CA GLU A 211 -22.14 -32.09 23.05
C GLU A 211 -22.74 -31.48 24.32
N LYS A 212 -23.97 -31.87 24.66
CA LYS A 212 -24.66 -31.41 25.86
C LYS A 212 -24.27 -32.28 27.05
N THR A 213 -23.82 -31.67 28.13
CA THR A 213 -23.45 -32.38 29.37
C THR A 213 -23.97 -31.63 30.58
N GLU A 214 -24.38 -32.35 31.61
CA GLU A 214 -24.77 -31.76 32.89
C GLU A 214 -23.53 -31.17 33.60
N CYS A 215 -23.66 -29.95 34.10
CA CYS A 215 -22.62 -29.26 34.84
C CYS A 215 -23.16 -28.64 36.12
N THR A 216 -22.27 -28.51 37.11
CA THR A 216 -22.58 -27.92 38.41
C THR A 216 -21.82 -26.62 38.59
N VAL A 217 -22.55 -25.54 38.89
CA VAL A 217 -21.98 -24.21 39.15
C VAL A 217 -21.30 -24.19 40.52
N ALA A 218 -20.00 -23.91 40.54
CA ALA A 218 -19.20 -23.82 41.76
C ALA A 218 -19.07 -22.39 42.31
N LEU A 219 -19.05 -21.39 41.42
CA LEU A 219 -18.95 -19.97 41.77
C LEU A 219 -19.72 -19.14 40.74
N SER A 220 -20.37 -18.07 41.18
CA SER A 220 -21.07 -17.13 40.32
C SER A 220 -20.90 -15.71 40.88
N ARG A 221 -20.30 -14.80 40.10
CA ARG A 221 -19.96 -13.43 40.53
C ARG A 221 -19.76 -12.49 39.35
N VAL A 222 -19.77 -11.18 39.59
CA VAL A 222 -19.37 -10.17 38.59
C VAL A 222 -17.89 -9.84 38.79
N LEU A 223 -17.10 -9.93 37.73
CA LEU A 223 -15.75 -9.37 37.70
C LEU A 223 -15.82 -7.92 37.22
N THR A 224 -15.20 -7.02 37.97
CA THR A 224 -15.08 -5.60 37.62
C THR A 224 -13.64 -5.31 37.18
N LYS A 225 -13.50 -4.77 35.98
CA LYS A 225 -12.23 -4.29 35.41
C LYS A 225 -12.29 -2.77 35.31
N HIS A 226 -11.45 -2.11 36.09
CA HIS A 226 -11.26 -0.67 36.00
C HIS A 226 -10.51 -0.34 34.68
N SER A 227 -11.13 0.45 33.82
CA SER A 227 -10.57 0.83 32.51
C SER A 227 -10.66 2.34 32.31
N GLY A 228 -9.69 3.06 32.89
CA GLY A 228 -9.60 4.51 32.79
C GLY A 228 -10.79 5.19 33.48
N ARG A 229 -11.69 5.81 32.71
CA ARG A 229 -12.85 6.55 33.23
C ARG A 229 -14.09 5.69 33.51
N ARG A 230 -14.10 4.40 33.12
CA ARG A 230 -15.27 3.53 33.25
C ARG A 230 -14.89 2.15 33.78
N ASP A 231 -15.79 1.58 34.57
CA ASP A 231 -15.76 0.18 34.97
C ASP A 231 -16.38 -0.71 33.91
N LEU A 232 -15.79 -1.88 33.73
CA LEU A 232 -16.28 -2.93 32.85
C LEU A 232 -16.60 -4.18 33.67
N TYR A 233 -17.80 -4.71 33.48
CA TYR A 233 -18.36 -5.81 34.23
C TYR A 233 -18.43 -7.07 33.37
N LYS A 234 -18.06 -8.23 33.92
CA LYS A 234 -18.18 -9.53 33.25
C LYS A 234 -18.78 -10.54 34.20
N ALA A 235 -19.85 -11.22 33.80
CA ALA A 235 -20.35 -12.36 34.56
C ALA A 235 -19.33 -13.50 34.52
N ASP A 236 -18.93 -13.98 35.69
CA ASP A 236 -17.98 -15.06 35.91
C ASP A 236 -18.70 -16.19 36.63
N VAL A 237 -19.13 -17.18 35.85
CA VAL A 237 -19.88 -18.35 36.33
C VAL A 237 -18.97 -19.56 36.16
N LEU A 238 -18.26 -19.95 37.21
CA LEU A 238 -17.41 -21.14 37.22
C LEU A 238 -18.27 -22.40 37.42
N TYR A 239 -18.14 -23.37 36.53
CA TYR A 239 -18.83 -24.66 36.64
C TYR A 239 -17.88 -25.81 36.30
N SER A 240 -18.21 -26.98 36.84
CA SER A 240 -17.51 -28.24 36.55
C SER A 240 -18.44 -29.23 35.85
N TYR A 241 -17.85 -30.08 35.01
CA TYR A 241 -18.55 -31.09 34.22
C TYR A 241 -17.63 -32.30 33.99
N PHE A 242 -18.22 -33.45 33.69
CA PHE A 242 -17.46 -34.65 33.32
C PHE A 242 -17.56 -34.88 31.82
N TYR A 243 -16.42 -35.10 31.17
CA TYR A 243 -16.37 -35.48 29.76
C TYR A 243 -15.39 -36.63 29.61
N ASN A 244 -15.84 -37.75 29.03
CA ASN A 244 -15.07 -39.00 28.92
C ASN A 244 -14.45 -39.45 30.25
N GLY A 245 -15.23 -39.42 31.34
CA GLY A 245 -14.80 -39.85 32.68
C GLY A 245 -13.82 -38.89 33.38
N LYS A 246 -13.44 -37.77 32.76
CA LYS A 246 -12.52 -36.77 33.34
C LYS A 246 -13.27 -35.49 33.69
N GLN A 247 -12.97 -34.93 34.86
CA GLN A 247 -13.57 -33.67 35.29
C GLN A 247 -12.87 -32.48 34.64
N TYR A 248 -13.67 -31.58 34.09
CA TYR A 248 -13.25 -30.32 33.50
C TYR A 248 -13.98 -29.15 34.15
N TRP A 249 -13.46 -27.95 33.91
CA TRP A 249 -13.94 -26.71 34.49
C TRP A 249 -13.93 -25.63 33.41
N SER A 250 -14.97 -24.82 33.38
CA SER A 250 -15.07 -23.65 32.51
C SER A 250 -15.78 -22.53 33.24
N ASN A 251 -15.53 -21.29 32.84
CA ASN A 251 -16.27 -20.13 33.31
C ASN A 251 -16.89 -19.30 32.17
N ALA A 252 -16.94 -19.86 30.96
CA ALA A 252 -17.50 -19.18 29.82
C ALA A 252 -19.03 -19.29 29.81
N TYR A 253 -19.72 -18.14 29.89
CA TYR A 253 -21.16 -18.10 29.65
C TYR A 253 -21.46 -18.26 28.14
N LYS A 254 -20.71 -17.52 27.31
CA LYS A 254 -20.66 -17.61 25.84
C LYS A 254 -19.20 -17.62 25.41
N TYR A 255 -18.91 -18.16 24.21
CA TYR A 255 -17.55 -18.31 23.69
C TYR A 255 -16.75 -16.98 23.71
N ASP A 256 -17.39 -15.86 23.36
CA ASP A 256 -16.73 -14.55 23.28
C ASP A 256 -17.42 -13.50 24.17
N GLN A 257 -17.68 -13.85 25.44
CA GLN A 257 -18.30 -12.91 26.37
C GLN A 257 -17.33 -11.76 26.69
N LYS A 258 -17.58 -10.61 26.07
CA LYS A 258 -16.90 -9.35 26.40
C LYS A 258 -17.42 -8.74 27.70
N PRO A 259 -16.56 -8.02 28.44
CA PRO A 259 -17.00 -7.14 29.51
C PRO A 259 -17.99 -6.09 28.97
N SER A 260 -19.04 -5.81 29.73
CA SER A 260 -20.05 -4.79 29.46
C SER A 260 -19.84 -3.58 30.35
N ILE A 261 -20.24 -2.38 29.89
CA ILE A 261 -20.31 -1.19 30.75
C ILE A 261 -21.53 -1.29 31.69
N GLU A 262 -22.55 -2.06 31.31
CA GLU A 262 -23.78 -2.23 32.07
C GLU A 262 -23.71 -3.45 32.98
N SER A 263 -23.65 -3.22 34.28
CA SER A 263 -23.58 -4.27 35.30
C SER A 263 -24.87 -5.12 35.37
N GLY A 264 -26.04 -4.49 35.18
CA GLY A 264 -27.37 -5.14 35.19
C GLY A 264 -27.49 -6.37 34.31
N SER A 265 -26.95 -6.29 33.09
CA SER A 265 -26.92 -7.42 32.15
C SER A 265 -26.13 -8.63 32.67
N GLN A 266 -25.06 -8.37 33.43
CA GLN A 266 -24.17 -9.40 33.99
C GLN A 266 -24.76 -9.98 35.28
N GLU A 267 -25.38 -9.13 36.10
CA GLU A 267 -26.11 -9.54 37.30
C GLU A 267 -27.27 -10.48 36.97
N ALA A 268 -28.00 -10.21 35.88
CA ALA A 268 -29.06 -11.11 35.40
C ALA A 268 -28.54 -12.50 35.01
N ILE A 269 -27.32 -12.59 34.46
CA ILE A 269 -26.67 -13.88 34.17
C ILE A 269 -26.36 -14.62 35.47
N ILE A 270 -25.81 -13.94 36.47
CA ILE A 270 -25.46 -14.54 37.76
C ILE A 270 -26.69 -15.02 38.52
N ALA A 271 -27.76 -14.22 38.52
CA ALA A 271 -29.05 -14.58 39.11
C ALA A 271 -29.62 -15.86 38.47
N LYS A 272 -29.40 -16.05 37.16
CA LYS A 272 -29.82 -17.26 36.44
C LYS A 272 -28.98 -18.49 36.77
N TYR A 273 -27.71 -18.33 37.13
CA TYR A 273 -26.79 -19.43 37.43
C TYR A 273 -26.17 -19.27 38.83
N PRO A 274 -26.94 -19.48 39.91
CA PRO A 274 -26.43 -19.37 41.27
C PRO A 274 -25.47 -20.52 41.62
N ARG A 275 -24.66 -20.32 42.66
CA ARG A 275 -23.76 -21.37 43.18
C ARG A 275 -24.57 -22.61 43.59
N GLY A 276 -24.09 -23.78 43.19
CA GLY A 276 -24.75 -25.08 43.41
C GLY A 276 -25.77 -25.46 42.35
N ALA A 277 -26.13 -24.56 41.43
CA ALA A 277 -27.08 -24.88 40.37
C ALA A 277 -26.54 -25.98 39.44
N ARG A 278 -27.41 -26.94 39.10
CA ARG A 278 -27.18 -27.91 38.04
C ARG A 278 -27.82 -27.39 36.75
N THR A 279 -27.07 -27.37 35.66
CA THR A 279 -27.52 -26.88 34.36
C THR A 279 -26.86 -27.70 33.25
N VAL A 280 -27.28 -27.48 32.01
CA VAL A 280 -26.61 -28.03 30.84
C VAL A 280 -25.52 -27.06 30.38
N CYS A 281 -24.31 -27.56 30.16
CA CYS A 281 -23.28 -26.89 29.37
C CYS A 281 -23.09 -27.62 28.04
N PHE A 282 -22.50 -26.90 27.09
CA PHE A 282 -22.13 -27.41 25.78
C PHE A 282 -20.61 -27.56 25.74
N VAL A 283 -20.11 -28.76 25.55
CA VAL A 283 -18.69 -29.10 25.58
C VAL A 283 -18.15 -29.17 24.15
N ASN A 284 -16.98 -28.57 23.91
CA ASN A 284 -16.29 -28.69 22.65
C ASN A 284 -15.56 -30.06 22.57
N PRO A 285 -15.97 -30.99 21.68
CA PRO A 285 -15.38 -32.33 21.63
C PRO A 285 -13.90 -32.33 21.20
N ARG A 286 -13.46 -31.31 20.46
CA ARG A 286 -12.05 -31.14 20.04
C ARG A 286 -11.18 -30.52 21.14
N LYS A 287 -11.79 -29.80 22.08
CA LYS A 287 -11.11 -29.19 23.21
C LYS A 287 -11.97 -29.31 24.48
N PRO A 288 -11.98 -30.47 25.16
CA PRO A 288 -12.89 -30.74 26.28
C PRO A 288 -12.75 -29.84 27.50
N GLY A 289 -11.68 -29.05 27.60
CA GLY A 289 -11.56 -28.00 28.63
C GLY A 289 -12.42 -26.77 28.37
N LEU A 290 -12.92 -26.60 27.13
CA LEU A 290 -13.77 -25.50 26.72
C LEU A 290 -15.22 -25.95 26.66
N ALA A 291 -16.04 -25.40 27.55
CA ALA A 291 -17.49 -25.52 27.50
C ALA A 291 -18.14 -24.14 27.64
N VAL A 292 -19.39 -23.98 27.18
CA VAL A 292 -20.19 -22.77 27.34
C VAL A 292 -21.57 -23.08 27.91
N LEU A 293 -22.18 -22.15 28.65
CA LEU A 293 -23.56 -22.29 29.15
C LEU A 293 -24.62 -21.92 28.11
N LYS A 294 -24.27 -21.07 27.14
CA LYS A 294 -25.16 -20.64 26.06
C LYS A 294 -24.43 -20.67 24.73
N THR A 295 -24.95 -21.46 23.80
CA THR A 295 -24.57 -21.40 22.37
C THR A 295 -25.18 -20.17 21.72
N GLY A 296 -24.49 -19.58 20.75
CA GLY A 296 -24.99 -18.42 20.04
C GLY A 296 -23.93 -17.78 19.14
N TYR A 297 -24.41 -17.12 18.10
CA TYR A 297 -23.59 -16.39 17.14
C TYR A 297 -22.80 -15.27 17.83
N SER A 298 -21.48 -15.25 17.62
CA SER A 298 -20.62 -14.15 18.07
C SER A 298 -20.60 -13.05 16.99
N PRO A 299 -20.90 -11.78 17.33
CA PRO A 299 -20.71 -10.64 16.43
C PRO A 299 -19.29 -10.52 15.88
N ASP A 300 -18.31 -11.17 16.50
CA ASP A 300 -16.89 -11.02 16.19
C ASP A 300 -16.46 -11.76 14.92
N MET A 301 -17.30 -12.65 14.40
CA MET A 301 -17.15 -13.17 13.04
C MET A 301 -17.34 -12.06 11.97
N SER A 302 -18.00 -10.95 12.31
CA SER A 302 -18.04 -9.76 11.44
C SER A 302 -16.73 -8.94 11.48
N ARG A 303 -16.05 -8.88 12.64
CA ARG A 303 -14.73 -8.21 12.82
C ARG A 303 -13.59 -8.96 12.12
N ALA A 304 -13.69 -10.27 12.14
CA ALA A 304 -12.91 -11.16 11.31
C ALA A 304 -13.02 -10.82 9.80
N LEU A 305 -14.27 -10.65 9.32
CA LEU A 305 -14.55 -10.30 7.94
C LEU A 305 -14.09 -8.87 7.59
N SER A 306 -14.18 -7.93 8.53
CA SER A 306 -13.70 -6.55 8.32
C SER A 306 -12.19 -6.48 8.17
N SER A 307 -11.45 -7.43 8.73
CA SER A 307 -10.00 -7.53 8.54
C SER A 307 -9.62 -7.91 7.11
N LEU A 308 -10.44 -8.74 6.44
CA LEU A 308 -10.29 -9.05 5.02
C LEU A 308 -10.48 -7.80 4.14
N LEU A 309 -11.33 -6.84 4.56
CA LEU A 309 -11.51 -5.56 3.85
C LEU A 309 -10.26 -4.67 3.90
N ILE A 310 -9.32 -4.90 4.82
CA ILE A 310 -8.03 -4.18 4.89
C ILE A 310 -6.93 -4.96 4.17
N ILE A 311 -6.93 -6.28 4.32
CA ILE A 311 -5.94 -7.18 3.72
C ILE A 311 -6.06 -7.18 2.19
N ILE A 312 -7.29 -7.25 1.64
CA ILE A 312 -7.51 -7.34 0.20
C ILE A 312 -6.98 -6.09 -0.53
N PRO A 313 -7.30 -4.84 -0.11
CA PRO A 313 -6.72 -3.64 -0.72
C PRO A 313 -5.20 -3.53 -0.53
N GLY A 314 -4.66 -3.93 0.63
CA GLY A 314 -3.21 -3.96 0.85
C GLY A 314 -2.49 -4.89 -0.13
N LEU A 315 -3.02 -6.11 -0.30
CA LEU A 315 -2.48 -7.11 -1.21
C LEU A 315 -2.63 -6.68 -2.68
N CYS A 316 -3.82 -6.18 -3.07
CA CYS A 316 -4.06 -5.63 -4.40
C CYS A 316 -3.17 -4.41 -4.67
N GLY A 317 -2.96 -3.52 -3.69
CA GLY A 317 -2.11 -2.35 -3.81
C GLY A 317 -0.65 -2.71 -4.08
N ILE A 318 -0.13 -3.73 -3.40
CA ILE A 318 1.22 -4.28 -3.67
C ILE A 318 1.29 -4.86 -5.08
N LEU A 319 0.33 -5.70 -5.47
CA LEU A 319 0.31 -6.31 -6.81
C LEU A 319 0.21 -5.26 -7.93
N LEU A 320 -0.59 -4.22 -7.73
CA LEU A 320 -0.74 -3.10 -8.67
C LEU A 320 0.50 -2.20 -8.73
N ALA A 321 1.20 -1.99 -7.61
CA ALA A 321 2.44 -1.21 -7.57
C ALA A 321 3.56 -1.83 -8.43
N PHE A 322 3.57 -3.16 -8.56
CA PHE A 322 4.55 -3.88 -9.38
C PHE A 322 4.01 -4.36 -10.73
N TRP A 323 2.75 -4.07 -11.07
CA TRP A 323 2.17 -4.46 -12.35
C TRP A 323 2.83 -3.67 -13.50
N PRO A 324 3.43 -4.35 -14.50
CA PRO A 324 4.24 -3.69 -15.55
C PRO A 324 3.45 -2.75 -16.48
N GLY A 325 2.12 -2.74 -16.40
CA GLY A 325 1.21 -1.95 -17.23
C GLY A 325 0.73 -0.61 -16.66
N ILE A 326 1.10 -0.23 -15.42
CA ILE A 326 0.62 1.02 -14.78
C ILE A 326 1.83 1.94 -14.49
N GLY A 327 2.05 2.93 -15.35
CA GLY A 327 3.05 3.98 -15.16
C GLY A 327 2.44 5.22 -14.48
N ILE A 328 2.75 5.46 -13.20
CA ILE A 328 2.28 6.63 -12.44
C ILE A 328 2.89 7.94 -12.99
N SER A 329 4.03 7.88 -13.69
CA SER A 329 4.63 9.07 -14.32
C SER A 329 3.77 9.69 -15.43
N ASP A 330 2.81 8.95 -16.00
CA ASP A 330 1.85 9.50 -16.99
C ASP A 330 0.74 10.33 -16.33
N TRP A 331 0.60 10.26 -15.00
CA TRP A 331 -0.46 10.90 -14.22
C TRP A 331 -0.19 12.38 -13.90
N ILE A 332 1.07 12.81 -13.84
CA ILE A 332 1.46 14.16 -13.35
C ILE A 332 1.86 15.12 -14.48
N VAL A 333 2.29 14.62 -15.65
CA VAL A 333 2.86 15.45 -16.73
C VAL A 333 1.78 16.14 -17.59
N ASN A 334 0.51 15.77 -17.47
CA ASN A 334 -0.60 16.35 -18.25
C ASN A 334 -1.51 17.29 -17.43
N TYR A 335 -0.92 18.20 -16.66
CA TYR A 335 -1.67 19.35 -16.13
C TYR A 335 -1.49 20.54 -17.08
N PRO A 336 -2.53 20.97 -17.83
CA PRO A 336 -2.42 22.15 -18.67
C PRO A 336 -2.44 23.41 -17.81
N ASP A 337 -1.35 24.17 -17.87
CA ASP A 337 -1.25 25.54 -17.36
C ASP A 337 -2.21 26.44 -18.18
N SER A 338 -3.47 26.52 -17.73
CA SER A 338 -4.56 27.19 -18.46
C SER A 338 -4.79 28.65 -18.05
N LYS A 339 -3.82 29.30 -17.38
CA LYS A 339 -3.92 30.72 -17.03
C LYS A 339 -2.62 31.48 -17.21
N ARG A 340 -2.03 31.46 -18.41
CA ARG A 340 -1.20 32.59 -18.87
C ARG A 340 -1.97 33.42 -19.89
N LYS A 341 -2.41 34.60 -19.43
CA LYS A 341 -3.00 35.66 -20.24
C LYS A 341 -2.13 35.93 -21.46
N LYS A 342 -2.77 35.97 -22.63
CA LYS A 342 -2.25 36.56 -23.87
C LYS A 342 -1.78 37.98 -23.56
N THR A 343 -0.48 38.26 -23.66
CA THR A 343 0.05 39.57 -24.09
C THR A 343 1.54 39.47 -24.42
N HIS A 344 1.92 40.22 -25.45
CA HIS A 344 3.25 40.50 -25.99
C HIS A 344 3.92 39.50 -26.95
N ARG A 345 3.77 39.83 -28.24
CA ARG A 345 4.76 39.56 -29.31
C ARG A 345 6.16 39.99 -28.86
N PRO A 346 7.21 39.17 -29.05
CA PRO A 346 8.54 39.68 -29.28
C PRO A 346 8.85 39.75 -30.78
N LYS A 347 9.43 40.88 -31.18
CA LYS A 347 9.93 41.18 -32.53
C LYS A 347 11.00 40.17 -32.93
N SER A 348 10.98 39.79 -34.21
CA SER A 348 12.02 39.06 -34.92
C SER A 348 13.40 39.66 -34.69
N LYS A 349 14.35 38.83 -34.28
CA LYS A 349 15.78 39.04 -34.59
C LYS A 349 16.30 37.78 -35.26
N THR A 350 16.39 37.87 -36.57
CA THR A 350 17.13 36.98 -37.47
C THR A 350 18.56 36.85 -36.96
N MET A 351 18.96 35.65 -36.53
CA MET A 351 20.35 35.34 -36.22
C MET A 351 20.89 34.48 -37.38
N LEU A 352 21.50 35.15 -38.36
CA LEU A 352 22.26 34.56 -39.45
C LEU A 352 23.48 33.83 -38.87
N ILE A 353 23.53 32.50 -39.00
CA ILE A 353 24.74 31.71 -38.77
C ILE A 353 25.36 31.44 -40.13
N LYS A 354 26.54 32.05 -40.39
CA LYS A 354 27.39 31.75 -41.55
C LYS A 354 28.01 30.34 -41.39
N PRO A 355 28.14 29.54 -42.46
CA PRO A 355 28.83 28.27 -42.40
C PRO A 355 30.35 28.47 -42.29
N VAL A 356 30.96 27.88 -41.27
CA VAL A 356 32.41 27.71 -41.18
C VAL A 356 32.74 26.32 -41.69
N ILE A 357 33.38 26.26 -42.86
CA ILE A 357 34.02 25.07 -43.42
C ILE A 357 35.35 24.86 -42.67
N PRO A 358 35.66 23.63 -42.21
CA PRO A 358 37.05 23.22 -42.05
C PRO A 358 37.45 22.16 -43.08
N ARG A 359 38.68 22.38 -43.55
CA ARG A 359 39.43 21.65 -44.57
C ARG A 359 39.61 20.16 -44.28
N THR A 360 39.66 19.44 -45.40
CA THR A 360 40.26 18.13 -45.62
C THR A 360 41.59 17.92 -44.88
N ARG A 361 41.74 16.75 -44.25
CA ARG A 361 43.04 16.12 -44.10
C ARG A 361 42.88 14.60 -44.16
N GLU A 362 43.34 14.05 -45.28
CA GLU A 362 43.62 12.64 -45.46
C GLU A 362 44.63 12.16 -44.41
N SER A 363 44.44 10.97 -43.87
CA SER A 363 45.53 10.04 -43.58
C SER A 363 45.02 8.67 -43.17
N SER A 364 45.43 7.69 -43.98
CA SER A 364 45.86 6.33 -43.63
C SER A 364 44.86 5.38 -42.96
N LEU A 365 44.25 4.56 -43.82
CA LEU A 365 44.04 3.13 -43.61
C LEU A 365 45.29 2.44 -43.05
N GLN A 366 45.16 1.70 -41.94
CA GLN A 366 45.75 0.35 -41.80
C GLN A 366 45.33 -0.35 -40.49
N ASN A 367 44.52 -1.40 -40.67
CA ASN A 367 44.61 -2.73 -40.04
C ASN A 367 45.27 -2.87 -38.64
N ARG A 368 44.48 -3.29 -37.64
CA ARG A 368 44.88 -4.42 -36.76
C ARG A 368 43.72 -5.07 -35.99
N ARG A 369 43.58 -6.36 -36.26
CA ARG A 369 42.81 -7.44 -35.60
C ARG A 369 42.71 -7.35 -34.07
N LYS A 370 41.57 -7.74 -33.49
CA LYS A 370 41.44 -9.01 -32.73
C LYS A 370 40.01 -9.29 -32.24
N ASN A 371 39.58 -10.53 -32.51
CA ASN A 371 38.46 -11.26 -31.91
C ASN A 371 38.23 -10.96 -30.42
N ARG A 372 36.97 -10.73 -30.03
CA ARG A 372 36.42 -11.36 -28.82
C ARG A 372 34.88 -11.33 -28.77
N ASN A 373 34.33 -12.54 -28.65
CA ASN A 373 33.02 -12.90 -28.11
C ASN A 373 31.79 -12.68 -28.99
N GLU A 374 31.47 -13.75 -29.70
CA GLU A 374 30.12 -14.29 -29.82
C GLU A 374 29.30 -14.04 -28.54
N ARG A 375 28.25 -13.22 -28.67
CA ARG A 375 27.08 -13.29 -27.79
C ARG A 375 25.88 -13.56 -28.67
N ARG A 376 25.38 -14.79 -28.56
CA ARG A 376 24.05 -15.22 -29.01
C ARG A 376 23.03 -14.12 -28.66
N PRO A 377 22.16 -13.67 -29.58
CA PRO A 377 21.05 -12.81 -29.19
C PRO A 377 20.10 -13.66 -28.34
N ASN A 378 19.98 -13.21 -27.09
CA ASN A 378 19.08 -13.78 -26.10
C ASN A 378 17.63 -13.67 -26.63
N ARG A 379 17.06 -14.80 -27.06
CA ARG A 379 15.61 -14.95 -27.30
C ARG A 379 14.90 -14.83 -25.95
N ARG A 380 14.67 -13.62 -25.46
CA ARG A 380 13.71 -13.25 -24.41
C ARG A 380 13.71 -11.73 -24.22
N ALA A 381 12.95 -11.07 -25.08
CA ALA A 381 12.21 -9.84 -24.80
C ALA A 381 11.62 -9.36 -26.13
N ALA A 382 10.54 -10.00 -26.58
CA ALA A 382 9.60 -9.36 -27.49
C ALA A 382 8.90 -8.25 -26.68
N GLY A 383 9.63 -7.16 -26.44
CA GLY A 383 9.10 -5.92 -25.93
C GLY A 383 8.22 -5.33 -27.03
N PHE A 384 6.98 -5.05 -26.68
CA PHE A 384 6.00 -4.39 -27.51
C PHE A 384 6.50 -2.97 -27.84
N ASP A 385 7.30 -2.86 -28.89
CA ASP A 385 7.83 -1.60 -29.39
C ASP A 385 6.72 -0.93 -30.22
N GLY A 386 6.32 0.26 -29.78
CA GLY A 386 5.11 0.93 -30.25
C GLY A 386 5.12 1.16 -31.77
N ASN A 387 3.99 0.86 -32.41
CA ASN A 387 3.65 1.25 -33.79
C ASN A 387 4.70 0.96 -34.89
N ARG A 388 5.69 0.09 -34.69
CA ARG A 388 6.49 -0.43 -35.81
C ARG A 388 5.64 -1.38 -36.63
N ILE A 389 5.55 -1.07 -37.92
CA ILE A 389 4.82 -1.81 -38.96
C ILE A 389 5.25 -3.28 -38.92
N GLN A 390 4.28 -4.18 -38.80
CA GLN A 390 4.52 -5.59 -39.15
C GLN A 390 4.63 -5.67 -40.68
N PRO A 391 5.68 -6.28 -41.24
CA PRO A 391 5.81 -6.40 -42.70
C PRO A 391 4.60 -7.18 -43.25
N GLY A 392 3.88 -6.58 -44.21
CA GLY A 392 2.71 -7.17 -44.89
C GLY A 392 1.33 -6.56 -44.57
N VAL A 393 1.26 -5.39 -43.95
CA VAL A 393 -0.03 -4.71 -43.66
C VAL A 393 -0.16 -3.40 -44.46
N ASP A 394 -1.19 -3.29 -45.30
CA ASP A 394 -1.44 -2.15 -46.19
C ASP A 394 -2.05 -0.91 -45.49
N CYS A 395 -2.30 -0.99 -44.18
CA CYS A 395 -2.91 0.09 -43.41
C CYS A 395 -2.40 0.19 -41.96
N LEU A 396 -2.20 1.41 -41.47
CA LEU A 396 -1.83 1.73 -40.11
C LEU A 396 -3.08 2.07 -39.27
N VAL A 397 -3.46 1.19 -38.35
CA VAL A 397 -4.57 1.42 -37.41
C VAL A 397 -4.07 2.09 -36.15
N LEU A 398 -4.51 3.33 -35.89
CA LEU A 398 -4.09 4.12 -34.76
C LEU A 398 -4.89 3.73 -33.49
N ARG A 399 -4.25 2.99 -32.57
CA ARG A 399 -4.85 2.58 -31.29
C ARG A 399 -4.28 3.40 -30.13
N THR A 400 -5.15 3.78 -29.18
CA THR A 400 -4.73 4.50 -27.97
C THR A 400 -4.05 3.54 -26.98
N ARG A 401 -2.97 3.99 -26.32
CA ARG A 401 -2.09 3.13 -25.51
C ARG A 401 -2.61 2.86 -24.09
N THR A 402 -3.59 3.61 -23.59
CA THR A 402 -4.16 3.43 -22.25
C THR A 402 -5.65 3.75 -22.22
N SER A 403 -6.45 2.91 -21.55
CA SER A 403 -7.87 3.21 -21.33
C SER A 403 -8.03 3.96 -20.00
N GLY A 404 -8.49 5.23 -20.06
CA GLY A 404 -8.82 6.01 -18.86
C GLY A 404 -9.92 5.37 -18.00
N VAL A 405 -10.64 4.39 -18.56
CA VAL A 405 -11.68 3.60 -17.88
C VAL A 405 -11.09 2.78 -16.72
N GLY A 406 -9.99 2.05 -16.96
CA GLY A 406 -9.37 1.21 -15.91
C GLY A 406 -8.84 2.02 -14.74
N GLN A 407 -8.29 3.21 -15.03
CA GLN A 407 -7.79 4.14 -14.00
C GLN A 407 -8.93 4.73 -13.16
N SER A 408 -10.04 5.08 -13.80
CA SER A 408 -11.22 5.63 -13.11
C SER A 408 -11.89 4.58 -12.23
N LEU A 409 -11.99 3.33 -12.73
CA LEU A 409 -12.55 2.21 -11.98
C LEU A 409 -11.69 1.87 -10.75
N GLY A 410 -10.36 1.87 -10.91
CA GLY A 410 -9.42 1.64 -9.81
C GLY A 410 -9.52 2.69 -8.69
N ALA A 411 -9.62 3.97 -9.06
CA ALA A 411 -9.80 5.06 -8.08
C ALA A 411 -11.14 4.96 -7.34
N LEU A 412 -12.22 4.56 -8.03
CA LEU A 412 -13.55 4.41 -7.47
C LEU A 412 -13.63 3.22 -6.50
N LEU A 413 -13.02 2.08 -6.86
CA LEU A 413 -12.91 0.90 -5.99
C LEU A 413 -12.08 1.19 -4.73
N LEU A 414 -10.97 1.91 -4.88
CA LEU A 414 -10.13 2.32 -3.74
C LEU A 414 -10.90 3.24 -2.79
N ASN A 415 -11.67 4.19 -3.32
CA ASN A 415 -12.49 5.10 -2.51
C ASN A 415 -13.60 4.33 -1.76
N LEU A 416 -14.28 3.40 -2.44
CA LEU A 416 -15.30 2.55 -1.84
C LEU A 416 -14.73 1.69 -0.70
N ALA A 417 -13.56 1.08 -0.92
CA ALA A 417 -12.87 0.29 0.09
C ALA A 417 -12.45 1.13 1.31
N MET A 418 -11.90 2.33 1.09
CA MET A 418 -11.53 3.25 2.17
C MET A 418 -12.74 3.73 2.98
N THR A 419 -13.86 3.99 2.30
CA THR A 419 -15.10 4.43 2.95
C THR A 419 -15.71 3.30 3.79
N ALA A 420 -15.71 2.07 3.28
CA ALA A 420 -16.14 0.90 4.03
C ALA A 420 -15.26 0.66 5.27
N ALA A 421 -13.94 0.74 5.13
CA ALA A 421 -13.02 0.61 6.26
C ALA A 421 -13.26 1.68 7.34
N ALA A 422 -13.47 2.94 6.95
CA ALA A 422 -13.81 4.00 7.89
C ALA A 422 -15.14 3.73 8.63
N PHE A 423 -16.18 3.28 7.91
CA PHE A 423 -17.48 2.93 8.51
C PHE A 423 -17.35 1.81 9.56
N PHE A 424 -16.57 0.77 9.28
CA PHE A 424 -16.32 -0.32 10.25
C PHE A 424 -15.54 0.14 11.48
N ILE A 425 -14.56 1.05 11.33
CA ILE A 425 -13.82 1.63 12.46
C ILE A 425 -14.75 2.47 13.36
N ILE A 426 -15.68 3.22 12.74
CA ILE A 426 -16.63 4.08 13.46
C ILE A 426 -17.66 3.27 14.23
N THR A 427 -18.14 2.16 13.65
CA THR A 427 -19.14 1.32 14.30
C THR A 427 -18.60 0.49 15.47
N ASP A 428 -17.30 0.17 15.49
CA ASP A 428 -16.68 -0.65 16.55
C ASP A 428 -16.01 0.19 17.66
N SER A 429 -15.87 1.52 17.48
CA SER A 429 -15.31 2.42 18.49
C SER A 429 -16.17 3.69 18.68
N PRO A 430 -17.05 3.76 19.70
CA PRO A 430 -17.88 4.94 19.94
C PRO A 430 -17.10 6.08 20.64
N GLY A 431 -15.83 6.27 20.27
CA GLY A 431 -14.91 7.22 20.89
C GLY A 431 -14.55 8.40 19.98
N ALA A 432 -13.99 9.45 20.57
CA ALA A 432 -13.55 10.65 19.85
C ALA A 432 -12.52 10.36 18.74
N GLU A 433 -11.77 9.26 18.85
CA GLU A 433 -10.81 8.80 17.84
C GLU A 433 -11.50 8.44 16.52
N ALA A 434 -12.68 7.83 16.57
CA ALA A 434 -13.43 7.45 15.39
C ALA A 434 -14.00 8.66 14.64
N VAL A 435 -14.44 9.67 15.40
CA VAL A 435 -14.87 10.97 14.86
C VAL A 435 -13.71 11.69 14.19
N LEU A 436 -12.51 11.67 14.80
CA LEU A 436 -11.32 12.29 14.22
C LEU A 436 -10.92 11.62 12.90
N LEU A 437 -10.93 10.29 12.84
CA LEU A 437 -10.66 9.55 11.61
C LEU A 437 -11.72 9.85 10.54
N PHE A 438 -13.00 9.89 10.89
CA PHE A 438 -14.05 10.27 9.95
C PHE A 438 -13.85 11.69 9.37
N LEU A 439 -13.51 12.66 10.23
CA LEU A 439 -13.24 14.04 9.82
C LEU A 439 -12.03 14.17 8.89
N ILE A 440 -11.07 13.23 8.95
CA ILE A 440 -9.91 13.21 8.04
C ILE A 440 -10.24 12.46 6.74
N TYR A 441 -10.88 11.28 6.82
CA TYR A 441 -11.10 10.42 5.66
C TYR A 441 -12.28 10.86 4.80
N ALA A 442 -13.36 11.39 5.38
CA ALA A 442 -14.54 11.81 4.62
C ALA A 442 -14.20 12.93 3.62
N PRO A 443 -13.44 14.00 3.96
CA PRO A 443 -13.05 15.02 3.00
C PRO A 443 -12.12 14.50 1.90
N VAL A 444 -11.21 13.57 2.23
CA VAL A 444 -10.30 12.95 1.24
C VAL A 444 -11.09 12.09 0.25
N GLY A 445 -11.97 11.22 0.75
CA GLY A 445 -12.86 10.40 -0.08
C GLY A 445 -13.74 11.27 -0.97
N LEU A 446 -14.33 12.34 -0.41
CA LEU A 446 -15.15 13.29 -1.15
C LEU A 446 -14.34 14.03 -2.24
N THR A 447 -13.11 14.45 -1.93
CA THR A 447 -12.20 15.11 -2.89
C THR A 447 -11.84 14.17 -4.04
N VAL A 448 -11.54 12.90 -3.76
CA VAL A 448 -11.26 11.89 -4.78
C VAL A 448 -12.49 11.65 -5.66
N LEU A 449 -13.68 11.58 -5.07
CA LEU A 449 -14.95 11.44 -5.80
C LEU A 449 -15.20 12.62 -6.75
N PHE A 450 -15.06 13.85 -6.26
CA PHE A 450 -15.24 15.04 -7.08
C PHE A 450 -14.17 15.20 -8.16
N LYS A 451 -12.89 14.91 -7.85
CA LYS A 451 -11.79 15.02 -8.83
C LYS A 451 -11.79 13.91 -9.87
N SER A 452 -12.30 12.71 -9.55
CA SER A 452 -12.38 11.59 -10.49
C SER A 452 -13.60 11.64 -11.41
N ARG A 453 -14.66 12.38 -11.05
CA ARG A 453 -15.85 12.61 -11.89
C ARG A 453 -15.54 12.92 -13.37
N PRO A 454 -14.69 13.89 -13.74
CA PRO A 454 -14.42 14.18 -15.14
C PRO A 454 -13.72 13.03 -15.88
N PHE A 455 -12.88 12.24 -15.19
CA PHE A 455 -12.24 11.05 -15.77
C PHE A 455 -13.24 9.91 -15.99
N PHE A 456 -14.13 9.69 -15.03
CA PHE A 456 -15.22 8.72 -15.18
C PHE A 456 -16.14 9.10 -16.35
N LEU A 457 -16.50 10.39 -16.48
CA LEU A 457 -17.30 10.86 -17.60
C LEU A 457 -16.58 10.72 -18.95
N ALA A 458 -15.25 10.88 -18.98
CA ALA A 458 -14.43 10.68 -20.18
C ALA A 458 -14.39 9.20 -20.63
N ALA A 459 -14.62 8.24 -19.74
CA ALA A 459 -14.73 6.82 -20.10
C ALA A 459 -15.91 6.54 -21.07
N PHE A 460 -16.96 7.37 -20.99
CA PHE A 460 -18.15 7.30 -21.85
C PHE A 460 -18.07 8.27 -23.05
N ASN A 461 -16.92 8.90 -23.28
CA ASN A 461 -16.70 9.64 -24.51
C ASN A 461 -16.61 8.67 -25.69
N PRO A 462 -17.14 9.03 -26.86
CA PRO A 462 -17.03 8.19 -28.04
C PRO A 462 -15.56 8.06 -28.44
N ARG A 463 -15.20 6.87 -28.94
CA ARG A 463 -13.83 6.52 -29.33
C ARG A 463 -13.68 6.66 -30.83
N VAL A 464 -12.80 7.56 -31.25
CA VAL A 464 -12.45 7.75 -32.66
C VAL A 464 -11.27 6.84 -32.99
N THR A 465 -11.50 5.90 -33.90
CA THR A 465 -10.45 5.06 -34.48
C THR A 465 -10.10 5.63 -35.84
N ALA A 466 -8.83 5.92 -36.07
CA ALA A 466 -8.33 6.47 -37.32
C ALA A 466 -7.38 5.48 -37.99
N THR A 467 -7.53 5.31 -39.30
CA THR A 467 -6.77 4.37 -40.11
C THR A 467 -6.16 5.11 -41.29
N ILE A 468 -4.83 5.06 -41.38
CA ILE A 468 -4.08 5.58 -42.51
C ILE A 468 -3.84 4.42 -43.48
N HIS A 469 -4.24 4.57 -44.73
CA HIS A 469 -4.09 3.54 -45.77
C HIS A 469 -2.76 3.74 -46.51
N ALA A 470 -1.65 3.49 -45.81
CA ALA A 470 -0.31 3.48 -46.35
C ALA A 470 0.58 2.54 -45.54
N SER A 471 1.51 1.84 -46.21
CA SER A 471 2.50 0.96 -45.58
C SER A 471 3.69 1.75 -45.00
N SER A 472 3.98 2.93 -45.53
CA SER A 472 4.99 3.88 -45.08
C SER A 472 4.60 5.29 -45.48
N LEU A 473 4.99 6.30 -44.71
CA LEU A 473 4.72 7.71 -45.00
C LEU A 473 6.02 8.38 -45.42
N HIS A 474 6.01 9.12 -46.52
CA HIS A 474 7.13 9.94 -47.00
C HIS A 474 6.73 11.42 -47.07
N LEU A 475 7.73 12.30 -47.10
CA LEU A 475 7.50 13.72 -47.34
C LEU A 475 6.87 13.94 -48.73
N GLY A 476 5.80 14.76 -48.79
CA GLY A 476 5.05 15.02 -50.02
C GLY A 476 3.88 14.05 -50.28
N ASP A 477 3.74 13.00 -49.48
CA ASP A 477 2.68 12.01 -49.67
C ASP A 477 1.28 12.59 -49.46
N ASN A 478 0.33 12.10 -50.25
CA ASN A 478 -1.10 12.31 -50.06
C ASN A 478 -1.78 10.97 -49.79
N VAL A 479 -1.94 10.63 -48.51
CA VAL A 479 -2.44 9.30 -48.10
C VAL A 479 -3.89 9.36 -47.66
N LYS A 480 -4.64 8.30 -47.94
CA LYS A 480 -6.04 8.20 -47.51
C LYS A 480 -6.11 7.97 -45.99
N LEU A 481 -6.79 8.87 -45.29
CA LEU A 481 -7.10 8.75 -43.86
C LEU A 481 -8.60 8.54 -43.70
N THR A 482 -8.98 7.44 -43.05
CA THR A 482 -10.37 7.13 -42.71
C THR A 482 -10.55 7.09 -41.20
N TRP A 483 -11.73 7.44 -40.71
CA TRP A 483 -12.05 7.27 -39.29
C TRP A 483 -13.44 6.73 -39.06
N GLU A 484 -13.62 6.12 -37.89
CA GLU A 484 -14.90 5.68 -37.38
C GLU A 484 -14.98 5.98 -35.88
N ALA A 485 -16.03 6.66 -35.46
CA ALA A 485 -16.32 6.95 -34.06
C ALA A 485 -17.34 5.95 -33.51
N LYS A 486 -16.95 5.22 -32.46
CA LYS A 486 -17.83 4.28 -31.74
C LYS A 486 -18.31 4.90 -30.44
N GLY A 487 -19.61 4.84 -30.18
CA GLY A 487 -20.26 5.37 -28.98
C GLY A 487 -21.25 6.51 -29.27
N ASN A 488 -21.70 7.19 -28.21
CA ASN A 488 -22.69 8.26 -28.31
C ASN A 488 -22.03 9.61 -28.63
N LEU A 489 -22.32 10.17 -29.80
CA LEU A 489 -21.84 11.48 -30.27
C LEU A 489 -22.75 12.66 -29.88
N GLY A 490 -23.85 12.44 -29.16
CA GLY A 490 -24.83 13.49 -28.86
C GLY A 490 -24.32 14.66 -28.02
N LYS A 491 -23.13 14.54 -27.41
CA LYS A 491 -22.42 15.64 -26.72
C LYS A 491 -21.14 16.07 -27.42
N ALA A 492 -20.86 15.57 -28.62
CA ALA A 492 -19.68 15.96 -29.38
C ALA A 492 -19.94 17.29 -30.10
N GLN A 493 -19.07 18.27 -29.89
CA GLN A 493 -19.18 19.61 -30.49
C GLN A 493 -18.29 19.76 -31.73
N GLY A 494 -17.22 18.97 -31.82
CA GLY A 494 -16.30 19.03 -32.94
C GLY A 494 -15.30 17.89 -32.97
N LEU A 495 -14.89 17.50 -34.17
CA LEU A 495 -13.79 16.57 -34.43
C LEU A 495 -12.74 17.28 -35.29
N ALA A 496 -11.47 17.19 -34.90
CA ALA A 496 -10.36 17.72 -35.66
C ALA A 496 -9.18 16.72 -35.73
N PHE A 497 -8.54 16.68 -36.90
CA PHE A 497 -7.29 15.97 -37.15
C PHE A 497 -6.21 17.00 -37.42
N ILE A 498 -5.16 17.01 -36.60
CA ILE A 498 -4.08 17.99 -36.67
C ILE A 498 -2.76 17.23 -36.81
N LEU A 499 -2.02 17.49 -37.89
CA LEU A 499 -0.68 16.98 -38.08
C LEU A 499 0.31 17.93 -37.40
N ALA A 500 1.20 17.41 -36.57
CA ALA A 500 2.18 18.21 -35.84
C ALA A 500 3.59 17.59 -35.90
N GLY A 501 4.58 18.42 -36.22
CA GLY A 501 6.00 18.11 -36.15
C GLY A 501 6.62 18.75 -34.91
N GLU A 502 7.22 17.94 -34.04
CA GLU A 502 7.88 18.36 -32.79
C GLU A 502 9.36 17.99 -32.83
N GLU A 503 10.22 19.00 -32.72
CA GLU A 503 11.64 18.77 -32.44
C GLU A 503 11.84 18.67 -30.92
N LYS A 504 12.62 17.68 -30.50
CA LYS A 504 12.98 17.45 -29.12
C LYS A 504 14.47 17.21 -29.01
N VAL A 505 15.14 18.02 -28.21
CA VAL A 505 16.58 17.87 -27.93
C VAL A 505 16.74 17.43 -26.49
N ILE A 506 17.48 16.36 -26.26
CA ILE A 506 17.87 15.90 -24.92
C ILE A 506 19.38 16.04 -24.81
N TYR A 507 19.86 16.89 -23.91
CA TYR A 507 21.30 17.08 -23.71
C TYR A 507 21.71 16.91 -22.25
N LYS A 508 22.95 16.47 -22.05
CA LYS A 508 23.56 16.32 -20.73
C LYS A 508 24.40 17.55 -20.39
N LEU A 509 24.03 18.27 -19.34
CA LEU A 509 24.82 19.35 -18.75
C LEU A 509 25.29 18.88 -17.37
N GLY A 510 26.54 18.40 -17.29
CA GLY A 510 27.08 17.75 -16.08
C GLY A 510 26.30 16.47 -15.72
N LYS A 511 25.71 16.43 -14.51
CA LYS A 511 24.85 15.31 -14.05
C LYS A 511 23.36 15.45 -14.46
N ARG A 512 22.94 16.56 -15.09
CA ARG A 512 21.54 16.83 -15.44
C ARG A 512 21.24 16.46 -16.89
N ASN A 513 20.07 15.90 -17.15
CA ASN A 513 19.50 15.78 -18.50
C ASN A 513 18.50 16.92 -18.67
N LEU A 514 18.72 17.80 -19.64
CA LEU A 514 17.78 18.85 -20.02
C LEU A 514 17.08 18.43 -21.32
N SER A 515 15.80 18.79 -21.46
CA SER A 515 15.08 18.58 -22.71
C SER A 515 14.42 19.86 -23.20
N GLY A 516 14.78 20.30 -24.41
CA GLY A 516 14.05 21.32 -25.14
C GLY A 516 13.04 20.66 -26.07
N ARG A 517 11.87 21.27 -26.22
CA ARG A 517 10.84 20.86 -27.19
C ARG A 517 10.36 22.10 -27.93
N HIS A 518 10.19 21.97 -29.23
CA HIS A 518 9.65 23.02 -30.06
C HIS A 518 8.78 22.39 -31.16
N VAL A 519 7.62 22.98 -31.40
CA VAL A 519 6.69 22.52 -32.45
C VAL A 519 7.01 23.37 -33.68
N PHE A 520 7.69 22.78 -34.66
CA PHE A 520 8.11 23.48 -35.87
C PHE A 520 7.02 23.45 -36.95
N TYR A 521 6.07 22.51 -36.86
CA TYR A 521 5.01 22.36 -37.83
C TYR A 521 3.67 22.01 -37.16
N THR A 522 2.58 22.62 -37.62
CA THR A 522 1.22 22.29 -37.23
C THR A 522 0.28 22.66 -38.35
N GLU A 523 -0.46 21.68 -38.87
CA GLU A 523 -1.48 21.86 -39.90
C GLU A 523 -2.76 21.13 -39.51
N GLU A 524 -3.90 21.81 -39.62
CA GLU A 524 -5.21 21.19 -39.44
C GLU A 524 -5.62 20.51 -40.75
N GLN A 525 -5.69 19.19 -40.73
CA GLN A 525 -6.01 18.36 -41.90
C GLN A 525 -7.52 18.26 -42.12
N PHE A 526 -8.28 18.36 -41.03
CA PHE A 526 -9.74 18.30 -41.04
C PHE A 526 -10.32 18.87 -39.76
N GLN A 527 -11.46 19.54 -39.88
CA GLN A 527 -12.29 19.96 -38.77
C GLN A 527 -13.76 19.92 -39.17
N THR A 528 -14.61 19.41 -38.29
CA THR A 528 -16.06 19.43 -38.48
C THR A 528 -16.80 19.55 -37.15
N SER A 529 -17.94 20.23 -37.19
CA SER A 529 -18.93 20.26 -36.11
C SER A 529 -20.19 19.44 -36.44
N ALA A 530 -20.25 18.82 -37.63
CA ALA A 530 -21.41 18.06 -38.09
C ALA A 530 -21.37 16.60 -37.57
N PRO A 531 -22.36 16.13 -36.78
CA PRO A 531 -22.33 14.80 -36.17
C PRO A 531 -22.23 13.62 -37.15
N SER A 532 -22.79 13.75 -38.36
CA SER A 532 -22.69 12.74 -39.43
C SER A 532 -21.26 12.54 -39.89
N LEU A 533 -20.52 13.64 -40.12
CA LEU A 533 -19.11 13.62 -40.52
C LEU A 533 -18.18 13.20 -39.37
N MET A 534 -18.56 13.44 -38.11
CA MET A 534 -17.81 12.92 -36.97
C MET A 534 -17.89 11.39 -36.84
N ARG A 535 -19.03 10.79 -37.22
CA ARG A 535 -19.26 9.35 -37.05
C ARG A 535 -18.37 8.51 -37.94
N LYS A 536 -18.27 8.88 -39.21
CA LYS A 536 -17.42 8.21 -40.19
C LYS A 536 -17.07 9.20 -41.29
N GLY A 537 -15.85 9.16 -41.77
CA GLY A 537 -15.43 9.99 -42.89
C GLY A 537 -14.08 9.59 -43.44
N GLU A 538 -13.70 10.30 -44.49
CA GLU A 538 -12.47 10.09 -45.25
C GLU A 538 -11.92 11.43 -45.70
N ILE A 539 -10.60 11.60 -45.58
CA ILE A 539 -9.84 12.72 -46.15
C ILE A 539 -8.56 12.22 -46.79
N LYS A 540 -7.94 13.08 -47.60
CA LYS A 540 -6.53 12.94 -47.97
C LYS A 540 -5.68 13.66 -46.92
N LEU A 541 -4.87 12.91 -46.19
CA LEU A 541 -3.87 13.42 -45.27
C LEU A 541 -2.66 13.87 -46.11
N HIS A 542 -2.36 15.16 -46.09
CA HIS A 542 -1.24 15.74 -46.80
C HIS A 542 0.00 15.79 -45.90
N ILE A 543 1.09 15.19 -46.36
CA ILE A 543 2.39 15.26 -45.68
C ILE A 543 3.22 16.36 -46.35
N PRO A 544 3.61 17.42 -45.62
CA PRO A 544 4.27 18.58 -46.21
C PRO A 544 5.67 18.26 -46.75
N LEU A 545 5.91 18.60 -48.03
CA LEU A 545 7.16 18.35 -48.74
C LEU A 545 8.36 19.10 -48.15
N GLU A 546 8.17 20.37 -47.77
CA GLU A 546 9.24 21.29 -47.36
C GLU A 546 9.61 21.18 -45.87
N THR A 547 9.40 20.01 -45.27
CA THR A 547 9.63 19.78 -43.82
C THR A 547 10.65 18.68 -43.56
N MET A 548 11.04 18.52 -42.29
CA MET A 548 12.00 17.48 -41.89
C MET A 548 11.28 16.15 -41.64
N HIS A 549 11.80 15.06 -42.20
CA HIS A 549 11.35 13.70 -41.91
C HIS A 549 11.63 13.30 -40.45
N SER A 550 11.00 12.21 -39.98
CA SER A 550 11.27 11.65 -38.65
C SER A 550 12.74 11.28 -38.51
N LEU A 551 13.38 11.77 -37.45
CA LEU A 551 14.82 11.61 -37.26
C LEU A 551 15.12 11.34 -35.79
N GLU A 552 15.89 10.31 -35.50
CA GLU A 552 16.58 10.15 -34.21
C GLU A 552 18.08 10.12 -34.47
N THR A 553 18.81 11.09 -33.91
CA THR A 553 20.26 11.14 -33.99
C THR A 553 20.89 11.50 -32.67
N SER A 554 22.13 11.06 -32.45
CA SER A 554 22.88 11.38 -31.24
C SER A 554 24.28 11.86 -31.58
N ILE A 555 24.63 13.04 -31.07
CA ILE A 555 25.94 13.65 -31.22
C ILE A 555 26.67 13.52 -29.88
N SER A 556 27.87 12.95 -29.91
CA SER A 556 28.74 12.81 -28.74
C SER A 556 30.06 13.53 -28.98
N SER A 557 30.32 14.59 -28.21
CA SER A 557 31.60 15.30 -28.17
C SER A 557 32.27 15.11 -26.80
N PRO A 558 33.58 15.34 -26.63
CA PRO A 558 34.24 15.23 -25.34
C PRO A 558 33.54 16.13 -24.30
N GLY A 559 32.93 15.52 -23.28
CA GLY A 559 32.18 16.21 -22.23
C GLY A 559 30.69 16.49 -22.52
N GLU A 560 30.17 16.23 -23.72
CA GLU A 560 28.78 16.54 -24.09
C GLU A 560 28.12 15.42 -24.91
N LYS A 561 26.92 14.97 -24.48
CA LYS A 561 26.08 14.05 -25.26
C LYS A 561 24.72 14.69 -25.50
N LYS A 562 24.35 14.85 -26.77
CA LYS A 562 23.06 15.37 -27.22
C LYS A 562 22.33 14.32 -28.06
N LYS A 563 21.04 14.14 -27.81
CA LYS A 563 20.13 13.38 -28.67
C LYS A 563 19.11 14.33 -29.27
N TYR A 564 18.91 14.25 -30.57
CA TYR A 564 17.93 15.04 -31.31
C TYR A 564 16.86 14.10 -31.85
N PHE A 565 15.62 14.52 -31.71
CA PHE A 565 14.46 13.81 -32.20
C PHE A 565 13.61 14.78 -33.02
N VAL A 566 13.22 14.38 -34.21
CA VAL A 566 12.14 14.97 -35.00
C VAL A 566 11.00 13.96 -34.95
N ASN A 567 9.93 14.28 -34.23
CA ASN A 567 8.78 13.40 -34.05
C ASN A 567 7.57 13.98 -34.76
N TRP A 568 6.91 13.16 -35.57
CA TRP A 568 5.63 13.49 -36.14
C TRP A 568 4.49 12.86 -35.34
N LYS A 569 3.37 13.58 -35.25
CA LYS A 569 2.18 13.11 -34.54
C LYS A 569 0.92 13.53 -35.27
N LEU A 570 -0.03 12.59 -35.39
CA LEU A 570 -1.41 12.91 -35.69
C LEU A 570 -2.18 13.11 -34.39
N ARG A 571 -2.64 14.33 -34.14
CA ARG A 571 -3.48 14.66 -33.00
C ARG A 571 -4.95 14.56 -33.42
N VAL A 572 -5.70 13.73 -32.72
CA VAL A 572 -7.15 13.59 -32.90
C VAL A 572 -7.84 14.24 -31.72
N HIS A 573 -8.53 15.34 -31.98
CA HIS A 573 -9.23 16.13 -30.98
C HIS A 573 -10.73 15.97 -31.14
N LEU A 574 -11.40 15.52 -30.09
CA LEU A 574 -12.84 15.48 -30.01
C LEU A 574 -13.30 16.41 -28.89
N ALA A 575 -13.92 17.52 -29.27
CA ALA A 575 -14.49 18.50 -28.35
C ALA A 575 -15.83 17.98 -27.81
N MET A 576 -16.04 18.06 -26.50
CA MET A 576 -17.21 17.51 -25.82
C MET A 576 -17.90 18.57 -24.97
N GLU A 577 -19.23 18.60 -24.99
CA GLU A 577 -20.04 19.48 -24.15
C GLU A 577 -20.22 18.91 -22.74
N GLY A 578 -19.89 19.70 -21.72
CA GLY A 578 -20.04 19.31 -20.31
C GLY A 578 -19.20 18.11 -19.88
N ARG A 579 -18.19 17.72 -20.69
CA ARG A 579 -17.22 16.65 -20.43
C ARG A 579 -15.82 17.10 -20.83
N ASN A 580 -14.80 16.39 -20.36
CA ASN A 580 -13.44 16.62 -20.83
C ASN A 580 -13.29 16.26 -22.31
N ASN A 581 -12.57 17.07 -23.06
CA ASN A 581 -12.23 16.81 -24.45
C ASN A 581 -11.33 15.58 -24.56
N THR A 582 -11.59 14.73 -25.55
CA THR A 582 -10.70 13.62 -25.86
C THR A 582 -9.59 14.13 -26.77
N ARG A 583 -8.33 13.96 -26.35
CA ARG A 583 -7.15 14.29 -27.16
C ARG A 583 -6.25 13.07 -27.24
N ASN A 584 -6.14 12.49 -28.43
CA ASN A 584 -5.26 11.37 -28.68
C ASN A 584 -4.11 11.85 -29.57
N GLU A 585 -2.87 11.56 -29.18
CA GLU A 585 -1.70 11.78 -30.02
C GLU A 585 -1.20 10.43 -30.52
N TYR A 586 -1.06 10.30 -31.84
CA TYR A 586 -0.55 9.10 -32.47
C TYR A 586 0.79 9.42 -33.13
N PRO A 587 1.91 8.81 -32.69
CA PRO A 587 3.19 9.02 -33.32
C PRO A 587 3.17 8.47 -34.76
N LEU A 588 3.70 9.25 -35.69
CA LEU A 588 3.89 8.89 -37.08
C LEU A 588 5.38 8.82 -37.40
N ASP A 589 5.77 7.84 -38.19
CA ASP A 589 7.12 7.72 -38.73
C ASP A 589 7.10 8.17 -40.19
N ILE A 590 7.62 9.37 -40.45
CA ILE A 590 7.67 9.97 -41.79
C ILE A 590 9.09 9.81 -42.33
N GLN A 591 9.22 9.16 -43.46
CA GLN A 591 10.46 8.89 -44.17
C GLN A 591 10.84 10.08 -45.07
N PRO A 592 12.12 10.17 -45.49
CA PRO A 592 12.55 11.12 -46.51
C PRO A 592 11.75 10.99 -47.81
N LEU A 593 11.90 11.95 -48.73
CA LEU A 593 11.36 11.85 -50.09
C LEU A 593 11.75 10.51 -50.75
N GLN A 594 10.80 9.87 -51.44
CA GLN A 594 11.13 8.76 -52.35
C GLN A 594 11.93 9.33 -53.51
N SER A 595 13.17 8.84 -53.65
CA SER A 595 14.08 9.17 -54.76
C SER A 595 13.63 8.53 -56.06
#